data_AF-A0A9D8C2T2-F1
#
_entry.id   AF-A0A9D8C2T2-F1
#
_cell.length_a   1.000
_cell.length_b   1.000
_cell.length_c   1.000
_cell.angle_alpha   90.00
_cell.angle_beta   90.00
_cell.angle_gamma   90.00
#
_symmetry.space_group_name_H-M   'P 1'
#
loop_
_entity.id
_entity.type
_entity.pdbx_description
1 polymer ?
#
loop_
_entity_poly.entity_id
_entity_poly.type
_entity_poly.pdbx_seq_one_letter_code
_entity_poly.pdbx_strand_id
1 'polypeptide(L)'
;AAFPLLLIVPDITWSKAIFESISALTATGATALSGLDGLPVSTNVWRCFLQLIGGLGIVLLVVAVLPLLGLGGLQLYKAETPGPMKDTKFTPRIAETARGLWLVYFGFSVACMLAYKAAGMSWPDAFMHMCTTMGLGGFSSHDASFAYWDSLAIELVAMLFMALSGISFLRYFVVLRSLSLKPISSDYEIRAYLSLLTTASIVVTLILIIEDVESDWGKALRLASFHVVSLATTTGYASTDYALWPSFIPALLLVLGCFASCAGSTGGGIKMIRVLLLIKQARRELVRIIHPRVVNPVTLGQQTLPANVLTAVLGFMLIYGVSTLALSFVLLLTGMDYVTAVSAVVATLNNIGPGLGEVGPAGNFGQLNGLQLHVLSFAMLLGRLELLSVLVLFTAAFWRR
;
A
#
# COMPACT_ATOMS: atom_id res chain seq x y z
N ALA A 1 -4.65 6.32 20.21
CA ALA A 1 -3.97 5.12 19.69
C ALA A 1 -2.70 4.77 20.48
N ALA A 2 -1.83 5.72 20.82
CA ALA A 2 -0.56 5.45 21.53
C ALA A 2 -0.68 5.18 23.04
N PHE A 3 -1.74 5.66 23.69
CA PHE A 3 -1.89 5.55 25.14
C PHE A 3 -1.84 4.10 25.68
N PRO A 4 -2.51 3.10 25.08
CA PRO A 4 -2.38 1.71 25.53
C PRO A 4 -0.95 1.18 25.46
N LEU A 5 -0.15 1.58 24.47
CA LEU A 5 1.24 1.13 24.33
C LEU A 5 2.12 1.68 25.45
N LEU A 6 1.93 2.95 25.83
CA LEU A 6 2.66 3.61 26.91
C LEU A 6 2.41 2.99 28.29
N LEU A 7 1.25 2.36 28.48
CA LEU A 7 0.89 1.72 29.75
C LEU A 7 1.38 0.28 29.86
N ILE A 8 1.47 -0.43 28.75
CA ILE A 8 1.67 -1.90 28.74
C ILE A 8 3.08 -2.28 28.32
N VAL A 9 3.70 -1.55 27.37
CA VAL A 9 5.04 -1.89 26.87
C VAL A 9 6.08 -1.33 27.83
N PRO A 10 6.95 -2.17 28.44
CA PRO A 10 7.99 -1.70 29.34
C PRO A 10 8.95 -0.74 28.64
N ASP A 11 9.33 0.34 29.32
CA ASP A 11 10.37 1.29 28.89
C ASP A 11 10.19 1.92 27.50
N ILE A 12 8.96 1.92 26.97
CA ILE A 12 8.66 2.54 25.67
C ILE A 12 8.71 4.07 25.79
N THR A 13 9.49 4.70 24.91
CA THR A 13 9.53 6.17 24.84
C THR A 13 8.29 6.71 24.12
N TRP A 14 7.93 7.96 24.42
CA TRP A 14 6.82 8.65 23.77
C TRP A 14 6.91 8.66 22.24
N SER A 15 8.12 8.91 21.70
CA SER A 15 8.35 8.90 20.25
C SER A 15 8.11 7.52 19.63
N LYS A 16 8.54 6.43 20.28
CA LYS A 16 8.30 5.06 19.81
C LYS A 16 6.81 4.70 19.87
N ALA A 17 6.12 5.05 20.94
CA ALA A 17 4.68 4.78 21.06
C ALA A 17 3.84 5.52 20.01
N ILE A 18 4.18 6.79 19.73
CA ILE A 18 3.57 7.57 18.65
C ILE A 18 3.87 6.95 17.29
N PHE A 19 5.14 6.64 17.01
CA PHE A 19 5.56 6.05 15.74
C PHE A 19 4.82 4.74 15.47
N GLU A 20 4.81 3.82 16.45
CA GLU A 20 4.12 2.53 16.36
C GLU A 20 2.63 2.72 16.06
N SER A 21 1.99 3.69 16.73
CA SER A 21 0.56 3.95 16.56
C SER A 21 0.21 4.60 15.21
N ILE A 22 1.04 5.52 14.74
CA ILE A 22 0.87 6.16 13.43
C ILE A 22 1.13 5.13 12.34
N SER A 23 2.18 4.32 12.47
CA SER A 23 2.47 3.20 11.57
C SER A 23 1.31 2.22 11.50
N ALA A 24 0.70 1.88 12.63
CA ALA A 24 -0.49 1.03 12.67
C ALA A 24 -1.69 1.67 11.97
N LEU A 25 -2.05 2.91 12.33
CA LEU A 25 -3.22 3.60 11.79
C LEU A 25 -3.11 3.93 10.30
N THR A 26 -1.89 4.19 9.83
CA THR A 26 -1.61 4.42 8.41
C THR A 26 -1.46 3.12 7.62
N ALA A 27 -1.55 1.97 8.30
CA ALA A 27 -1.26 0.66 7.73
C ALA A 27 0.09 0.64 6.99
N THR A 28 1.13 1.18 7.64
CA THR A 28 2.49 1.19 7.09
C THR A 28 3.27 -0.07 7.48
N GLY A 29 3.21 -0.51 8.74
CA GLY A 29 3.93 -1.73 9.15
C GLY A 29 5.36 -1.56 9.62
N ALA A 30 5.86 -0.31 9.65
CA ALA A 30 7.15 -0.01 10.25
C ALA A 30 7.03 -0.10 11.78
N THR A 31 7.72 -1.05 12.41
CA THR A 31 7.71 -1.18 13.88
C THR A 31 8.97 -0.56 14.49
N ALA A 32 8.81 0.09 15.65
CA ALA A 32 9.93 0.55 16.49
C ALA A 32 10.11 -0.33 17.74
N LEU A 33 9.41 -1.46 17.80
CA LEU A 33 9.45 -2.43 18.88
C LEU A 33 10.20 -3.69 18.45
N SER A 34 10.77 -4.38 19.44
CA SER A 34 11.47 -5.66 19.31
C SER A 34 11.08 -6.56 20.47
N GLY A 35 11.27 -7.87 20.34
CA GLY A 35 10.83 -8.84 21.33
C GLY A 35 9.31 -9.01 21.32
N LEU A 36 8.68 -8.89 20.14
CA LEU A 36 7.23 -8.94 20.00
C LEU A 36 6.62 -10.23 20.53
N ASP A 37 7.36 -11.34 20.41
CA ASP A 37 7.02 -12.67 20.93
C ASP A 37 6.82 -12.68 22.46
N GLY A 38 7.54 -11.83 23.19
CA GLY A 38 7.47 -11.74 24.65
C GLY A 38 6.42 -10.73 25.15
N LEU A 39 5.81 -9.94 24.26
CA LEU A 39 4.80 -8.97 24.65
C LEU A 39 3.47 -9.65 24.98
N PRO A 40 2.65 -9.07 25.88
CA PRO A 40 1.30 -9.53 26.10
C PRO A 40 0.51 -9.59 24.77
N VAL A 41 -0.23 -10.67 24.56
CA VAL A 41 -1.03 -10.88 23.33
C VAL A 41 -1.97 -9.69 23.07
N SER A 42 -2.52 -9.07 24.12
CA SER A 42 -3.38 -7.88 24.00
C SER A 42 -2.67 -6.69 23.32
N THR A 43 -1.36 -6.52 23.54
CA THR A 43 -0.55 -5.47 22.92
C THR A 43 -0.40 -5.73 21.42
N ASN A 44 -0.03 -6.95 21.03
CA ASN A 44 0.10 -7.31 19.62
C ASN A 44 -1.24 -7.27 18.89
N VAL A 45 -2.32 -7.71 19.55
CA VAL A 45 -3.68 -7.57 19.03
C VAL A 45 -4.04 -6.10 18.81
N TRP A 46 -3.73 -5.20 19.74
CA TRP A 46 -3.99 -3.77 19.58
C TRP A 46 -3.23 -3.17 18.38
N ARG A 47 -1.94 -3.47 18.26
CA ARG A 47 -1.09 -3.02 17.14
C ARG A 47 -1.67 -3.47 15.79
N CYS A 48 -2.01 -4.75 15.67
CA CYS A 48 -2.54 -5.33 14.44
C CYS A 48 -3.96 -4.83 14.13
N PHE A 49 -4.81 -4.71 15.13
CA PHE A 49 -6.18 -4.23 14.97
C PHE A 49 -6.25 -2.78 14.49
N LEU A 50 -5.32 -1.92 14.93
CA LEU A 50 -5.21 -0.56 14.40
C LEU A 50 -4.95 -0.54 12.88
N GLN A 51 -4.26 -1.53 12.32
CA GLN A 51 -4.07 -1.65 10.86
C GLN A 51 -5.36 -2.01 10.13
N LEU A 52 -6.20 -2.86 10.71
CA LEU A 52 -7.54 -3.15 10.16
C LEU A 52 -8.38 -1.86 10.10
N ILE A 53 -8.35 -1.06 11.17
CA ILE A 53 -9.02 0.25 11.20
C ILE A 53 -8.43 1.19 10.15
N GLY A 54 -7.11 1.23 10.02
CA GLY A 54 -6.40 2.03 9.02
C GLY A 54 -6.78 1.66 7.58
N GLY A 55 -6.89 0.37 7.29
CA GLY A 55 -7.39 -0.17 6.02
C GLY A 55 -8.84 0.27 5.75
N LEU A 56 -9.73 0.08 6.71
CA LEU A 56 -11.13 0.50 6.63
C LEU A 56 -11.28 2.02 6.45
N GLY A 57 -10.37 2.80 7.05
CA GLY A 57 -10.31 4.26 6.91
C GLY A 57 -10.10 4.72 5.47
N ILE A 58 -9.23 4.05 4.70
CA ILE A 58 -9.07 4.35 3.26
C ILE A 58 -10.35 4.04 2.50
N VAL A 59 -10.99 2.89 2.77
CA VAL A 59 -12.22 2.50 2.07
C VAL A 59 -13.30 3.57 2.25
N LEU A 60 -13.42 4.13 3.45
CA LEU A 60 -14.33 5.25 3.75
C LEU A 60 -13.90 6.57 3.09
N LEU A 61 -12.62 6.91 3.18
CA LEU A 61 -12.08 8.15 2.58
C LEU A 61 -12.29 8.15 1.07
N VAL A 62 -12.07 7.02 0.40
CA VAL A 62 -12.34 6.86 -1.03
C VAL A 62 -13.82 7.12 -1.33
N VAL A 63 -14.76 6.56 -0.57
CA VAL A 63 -16.20 6.83 -0.81
C VAL A 63 -16.56 8.30 -0.58
N ALA A 64 -16.01 8.94 0.45
CA ALA A 64 -16.36 10.29 0.83
C ALA A 64 -15.69 11.36 -0.05
N VAL A 65 -14.45 11.13 -0.47
CA VAL A 65 -13.57 12.14 -1.07
C VAL A 65 -13.42 11.98 -2.58
N LEU A 66 -13.56 10.76 -3.13
CA LEU A 66 -13.43 10.51 -4.58
C LEU A 66 -14.38 11.37 -5.45
N PRO A 67 -15.63 11.67 -5.07
CA PRO A 67 -16.50 12.58 -5.82
C PRO A 67 -15.99 14.03 -5.86
N LEU A 68 -15.28 14.47 -4.82
CA LEU A 68 -14.77 15.83 -4.66
C LEU A 68 -13.44 16.05 -5.37
N LEU A 69 -12.60 15.00 -5.49
CA LEU A 69 -11.27 15.09 -6.09
C LEU A 69 -11.28 15.14 -7.63
N GLY A 70 -12.43 14.98 -8.29
CA GLY A 70 -12.53 15.09 -9.75
C GLY A 70 -11.68 14.05 -10.53
N LEU A 71 -11.09 13.08 -9.83
CA LEU A 71 -10.34 11.97 -10.41
C LEU A 71 -11.35 11.03 -11.09
N GLY A 72 -11.32 10.99 -12.42
CA GLY A 72 -12.34 10.49 -13.35
C GLY A 72 -12.96 9.10 -13.15
N GLY A 73 -12.66 8.35 -12.08
CA GLY A 73 -13.27 7.05 -11.76
C GLY A 73 -14.79 7.08 -11.56
N LEU A 74 -15.35 8.18 -11.05
CA LEU A 74 -16.81 8.32 -10.85
C LEU A 74 -17.54 8.90 -12.08
N GLN A 75 -16.83 9.61 -12.97
CA GLN A 75 -17.38 9.99 -14.29
C GLN A 75 -17.52 8.75 -15.19
N LEU A 76 -16.61 7.77 -15.05
CA LEU A 76 -16.74 6.44 -15.66
C LEU A 76 -18.03 5.73 -15.21
N TYR A 77 -18.42 5.83 -13.94
CA TYR A 77 -19.64 5.21 -13.41
C TYR A 77 -20.93 5.88 -13.90
N LYS A 78 -20.89 7.19 -14.20
CA LYS A 78 -22.04 7.91 -14.78
C LYS A 78 -22.39 7.45 -16.19
N ALA A 79 -21.46 6.82 -16.93
CA ALA A 79 -21.67 6.39 -18.30
C ALA A 79 -22.25 4.96 -18.43
N GLU A 80 -22.11 4.11 -17.40
CA GLU A 80 -22.53 2.70 -17.46
C GLU A 80 -23.94 2.43 -16.90
N THR A 81 -24.67 3.46 -16.48
CA THR A 81 -26.05 3.31 -15.96
C THR A 81 -27.06 3.93 -16.93
N PRO A 82 -27.88 3.15 -17.66
CA PRO A 82 -28.93 3.71 -18.50
C PRO A 82 -30.09 4.18 -17.61
N GLY A 83 -30.33 5.49 -17.54
CA GLY A 83 -31.50 6.04 -16.88
C GLY A 83 -31.48 7.58 -16.75
N PRO A 84 -32.65 8.25 -16.87
CA PRO A 84 -32.74 9.70 -16.76
C PRO A 84 -32.54 10.13 -15.30
N MET A 85 -31.31 10.50 -14.93
CA MET A 85 -30.98 10.94 -13.57
C MET A 85 -31.39 12.40 -13.34
N LYS A 86 -32.60 12.61 -12.79
CA LYS A 86 -32.98 13.84 -12.08
C LYS A 86 -32.15 13.98 -10.79
N ASP A 87 -31.73 15.20 -10.50
CA ASP A 87 -31.08 15.67 -9.27
C ASP A 87 -31.83 15.22 -8.00
N THR A 88 -31.53 14.02 -7.53
CA THR A 88 -32.13 13.45 -6.33
C THR A 88 -31.03 13.12 -5.34
N LYS A 89 -30.94 14.02 -4.33
CA LYS A 89 -30.29 13.93 -3.02
C LYS A 89 -29.08 12.98 -2.96
N PHE A 90 -27.90 13.57 -2.86
CA PHE A 90 -26.59 12.91 -2.80
C PHE A 90 -26.35 11.99 -1.57
N THR A 91 -27.18 12.07 -0.52
CA THR A 91 -26.95 11.41 0.78
C THR A 91 -27.30 9.92 0.91
N PRO A 92 -28.37 9.34 0.31
CA PRO A 92 -28.72 7.93 0.53
C PRO A 92 -27.76 6.95 -0.18
N ARG A 93 -27.26 7.33 -1.38
CA ARG A 93 -26.43 6.45 -2.23
C ARG A 93 -24.99 6.27 -1.72
N ILE A 94 -24.44 7.26 -1.03
CA ILE A 94 -23.11 7.20 -0.42
C ILE A 94 -23.12 6.21 0.76
N ALA A 95 -24.15 6.27 1.60
CA ALA A 95 -24.32 5.34 2.73
C ALA A 95 -24.51 3.89 2.26
N GLU A 96 -25.30 3.66 1.20
CA GLU A 96 -25.46 2.33 0.60
C GLU A 96 -24.15 1.77 0.03
N THR A 97 -23.38 2.61 -0.68
CA THR A 97 -22.09 2.20 -1.24
C THR A 97 -21.08 1.91 -0.12
N ALA A 98 -21.03 2.73 0.94
CA ALA A 98 -20.18 2.49 2.10
C ALA A 98 -20.52 1.17 2.81
N ARG A 99 -21.80 0.87 3.03
CA ARG A 99 -22.25 -0.42 3.59
C ARG A 99 -21.83 -1.60 2.73
N GLY A 100 -21.96 -1.46 1.40
CA GLY A 100 -21.54 -2.47 0.45
C GLY A 100 -20.03 -2.77 0.52
N LEU A 101 -19.20 -1.74 0.59
CA LEU A 101 -17.76 -1.90 0.74
C LEU A 101 -17.38 -2.51 2.09
N TRP A 102 -18.07 -2.14 3.17
CA TRP A 102 -17.87 -2.76 4.48
C TRP A 102 -18.15 -4.26 4.43
N LEU A 103 -19.26 -4.66 3.79
CA LEU A 103 -19.61 -6.07 3.65
C LEU A 103 -18.51 -6.85 2.91
N VAL A 104 -17.97 -6.29 1.82
CA VAL A 104 -16.85 -6.91 1.10
C VAL A 104 -15.60 -7.00 1.99
N TYR A 105 -15.21 -5.90 2.64
CA TYR A 105 -14.00 -5.83 3.45
C TYR A 105 -14.05 -6.82 4.62
N PHE A 106 -15.15 -6.84 5.38
CA PHE A 106 -15.35 -7.78 6.48
C PHE A 106 -15.51 -9.22 5.97
N GLY A 107 -16.19 -9.44 4.84
CA GLY A 107 -16.33 -10.77 4.25
C GLY A 107 -14.97 -11.38 3.88
N PHE A 108 -14.10 -10.61 3.22
CA PHE A 108 -12.74 -11.03 2.92
C PHE A 108 -11.88 -11.17 4.18
N SER A 109 -12.06 -10.30 5.17
CA SER A 109 -11.38 -10.41 6.46
C SER A 109 -11.70 -11.72 7.17
N VAL A 110 -12.99 -12.08 7.31
CA VAL A 110 -13.39 -13.35 7.93
C VAL A 110 -12.85 -14.54 7.14
N ALA A 111 -12.92 -14.50 5.80
CA ALA A 111 -12.35 -15.55 4.96
C ALA A 111 -10.83 -15.68 5.15
N CYS A 112 -10.10 -14.56 5.28
CA CYS A 112 -8.66 -14.53 5.52
C CYS A 112 -8.31 -15.15 6.88
N MET A 113 -9.01 -14.78 7.94
CA MET A 113 -8.81 -15.35 9.28
C MET A 113 -9.03 -16.86 9.29
N LEU A 114 -10.11 -17.34 8.68
CA LEU A 114 -10.42 -18.77 8.61
C LEU A 114 -9.38 -19.52 7.76
N ALA A 115 -8.91 -18.92 6.67
CA ALA A 115 -7.87 -19.51 5.83
C ALA A 115 -6.53 -19.62 6.57
N TYR A 116 -6.10 -18.59 7.29
CA TYR A 116 -4.90 -18.66 8.14
C TYR A 116 -5.03 -19.73 9.23
N LYS A 117 -6.22 -19.82 9.85
CA LYS A 117 -6.49 -20.85 10.84
C LYS A 117 -6.40 -22.25 10.24
N ALA A 118 -6.97 -22.47 9.06
CA ALA A 118 -6.92 -23.73 8.34
C ALA A 118 -5.50 -24.09 7.87
N ALA A 119 -4.66 -23.08 7.57
CA ALA A 119 -3.27 -23.26 7.21
C ALA A 119 -2.33 -23.57 8.40
N GLY A 120 -2.83 -23.49 9.64
CA GLY A 120 -2.12 -23.94 10.84
C GLY A 120 -1.82 -22.87 11.90
N MET A 121 -2.23 -21.61 11.70
CA MET A 121 -2.00 -20.56 12.70
C MET A 121 -2.82 -20.77 14.00
N SER A 122 -2.34 -20.20 15.10
CA SER A 122 -3.14 -20.06 16.32
C SER A 122 -4.31 -19.08 16.06
N TRP A 123 -5.36 -19.11 16.89
CA TRP A 123 -6.48 -18.16 16.72
C TRP A 123 -6.05 -16.68 16.90
N PRO A 124 -5.21 -16.34 17.92
CA PRO A 124 -4.65 -15.00 18.03
C PRO A 124 -3.85 -14.59 16.79
N ASP A 125 -2.95 -15.44 16.30
CA ASP A 125 -2.12 -15.12 15.12
C ASP A 125 -2.97 -14.97 13.87
N ALA A 126 -3.94 -15.87 13.65
CA ALA A 126 -4.85 -15.78 12.51
C ALA A 126 -5.67 -14.48 12.52
N PHE A 127 -6.11 -14.01 13.69
CA PHE A 127 -6.81 -12.73 13.83
C PHE A 127 -5.88 -11.54 13.56
N MET A 128 -4.68 -11.54 14.15
CA MET A 128 -3.69 -10.48 13.96
C MET A 128 -3.24 -10.38 12.51
N HIS A 129 -2.86 -11.50 11.89
CA HIS A 129 -2.44 -11.56 10.49
C HIS A 129 -3.60 -11.29 9.52
N MET A 130 -4.85 -11.61 9.86
CA MET A 130 -6.00 -11.14 9.08
C MET A 130 -6.07 -9.61 9.07
N CYS A 131 -5.93 -8.98 10.24
CA CYS A 131 -6.03 -7.52 10.37
C CYS A 131 -4.97 -6.81 9.54
N THR A 132 -3.72 -7.30 9.59
CA THR A 132 -2.57 -6.68 8.95
C THR A 132 -2.46 -7.03 7.47
N THR A 133 -2.95 -8.20 7.04
CA THR A 133 -3.04 -8.59 5.62
C THR A 133 -4.12 -7.81 4.89
N MET A 134 -5.34 -7.72 5.44
CA MET A 134 -6.44 -6.98 4.82
C MET A 134 -6.23 -5.47 4.89
N GLY A 135 -5.55 -4.99 5.93
CA GLY A 135 -5.08 -3.61 6.03
C GLY A 135 -3.99 -3.26 5.02
N LEU A 136 -3.33 -4.26 4.43
CA LEU A 136 -2.07 -4.13 3.68
C LEU A 136 -1.03 -3.35 4.48
N GLY A 137 -0.83 -3.73 5.74
CA GLY A 137 0.06 -3.00 6.65
C GLY A 137 1.14 -3.84 7.32
N GLY A 138 1.21 -5.16 7.18
CA GLY A 138 2.47 -5.88 7.46
C GLY A 138 2.89 -6.11 8.91
N PHE A 139 2.17 -5.63 9.92
CA PHE A 139 2.52 -6.00 11.30
C PHE A 139 2.35 -7.50 11.53
N SER A 140 3.25 -8.06 12.33
CA SER A 140 3.21 -9.45 12.76
C SER A 140 3.19 -9.56 14.28
N SER A 141 2.67 -10.67 14.77
CA SER A 141 2.80 -11.07 16.17
C SER A 141 4.22 -11.48 16.56
N HIS A 142 5.08 -11.79 15.59
CA HIS A 142 6.45 -12.27 15.79
C HIS A 142 7.47 -11.30 15.17
N ASP A 143 8.65 -11.19 15.78
CA ASP A 143 9.74 -10.36 15.23
C ASP A 143 10.18 -10.85 13.84
N ALA A 144 10.19 -12.17 13.64
CA ALA A 144 10.61 -12.82 12.39
C ALA A 144 9.55 -12.76 11.28
N SER A 145 8.40 -12.10 11.50
CA SER A 145 7.30 -12.04 10.53
C SER A 145 6.90 -13.44 10.04
N PHE A 146 6.78 -13.66 8.74
CA PHE A 146 6.39 -14.96 8.17
C PHE A 146 7.50 -16.02 8.24
N ALA A 147 8.76 -15.62 8.49
CA ALA A 147 9.85 -16.57 8.70
C ALA A 147 9.64 -17.45 9.95
N TYR A 148 8.80 -17.02 10.90
CA TYR A 148 8.47 -17.77 12.12
C TYR A 148 7.82 -19.14 11.84
N TRP A 149 6.92 -19.22 10.84
CA TRP A 149 6.19 -20.46 10.55
C TRP A 149 6.89 -21.38 9.55
N ASP A 150 7.75 -20.83 8.68
CA ASP A 150 8.33 -21.51 7.51
C ASP A 150 7.36 -22.47 6.79
N SER A 151 6.14 -21.98 6.51
CA SER A 151 5.06 -22.79 5.96
C SER A 151 4.57 -22.21 4.64
N LEU A 152 4.73 -23.01 3.58
CA LEU A 152 4.22 -22.69 2.25
C LEU A 152 2.70 -22.43 2.27
N ALA A 153 1.95 -23.19 3.07
CA ALA A 153 0.49 -23.02 3.15
C ALA A 153 0.11 -21.63 3.69
N ILE A 154 0.81 -21.17 4.72
CA ILE A 154 0.58 -19.86 5.34
C ILE A 154 1.00 -18.72 4.39
N GLU A 155 2.13 -18.87 3.72
CA GLU A 155 2.59 -17.92 2.70
C GLU A 155 1.63 -17.81 1.51
N LEU A 156 1.06 -18.94 1.04
CA LEU A 156 0.07 -18.96 -0.04
C LEU A 156 -1.23 -18.23 0.35
N VAL A 157 -1.69 -18.41 1.58
CA VAL A 157 -2.85 -17.66 2.10
C VAL A 157 -2.53 -16.17 2.12
N ALA A 158 -1.35 -15.77 2.63
CA ALA A 158 -0.94 -14.39 2.66
C ALA A 158 -0.85 -13.79 1.25
N MET A 159 -0.17 -14.46 0.32
CA MET A 159 -0.05 -13.99 -1.07
C MET A 159 -1.41 -13.78 -1.72
N LEU A 160 -2.35 -14.71 -1.53
CA LEU A 160 -3.69 -14.60 -2.08
C LEU A 160 -4.42 -13.36 -1.54
N PHE A 161 -4.48 -13.20 -0.21
CA PHE A 161 -5.24 -12.10 0.40
C PHE A 161 -4.55 -10.74 0.26
N MET A 162 -3.22 -10.68 0.21
CA MET A 162 -2.47 -9.48 -0.17
C MET A 162 -2.79 -9.08 -1.61
N ALA A 163 -2.71 -10.03 -2.55
CA ALA A 163 -3.02 -9.77 -3.95
C ALA A 163 -4.45 -9.29 -4.14
N LEU A 164 -5.42 -9.89 -3.44
CA LEU A 164 -6.82 -9.50 -3.45
C LEU A 164 -7.05 -8.12 -2.84
N SER A 165 -6.41 -7.81 -1.70
CA SER A 165 -6.56 -6.51 -1.02
C SER A 165 -5.89 -5.36 -1.77
N GLY A 166 -4.90 -5.66 -2.63
CA GLY A 166 -4.25 -4.70 -3.53
C GLY A 166 -5.11 -4.27 -4.72
N ILE A 167 -6.27 -4.93 -4.93
CA ILE A 167 -7.29 -4.56 -5.92
C ILE A 167 -8.34 -3.65 -5.27
N SER A 168 -8.99 -2.82 -6.09
CA SER A 168 -10.05 -1.92 -5.64
C SER A 168 -11.23 -2.65 -5.01
N PHE A 169 -11.58 -2.33 -3.75
CA PHE A 169 -12.76 -2.90 -3.07
C PHE A 169 -14.08 -2.53 -3.75
N LEU A 170 -14.10 -1.40 -4.47
CA LEU A 170 -15.24 -1.00 -5.29
C LEU A 170 -15.51 -2.00 -6.42
N ARG A 171 -14.47 -2.58 -7.02
CA ARG A 171 -14.64 -3.57 -8.09
C ARG A 171 -15.27 -4.86 -7.58
N TYR A 172 -14.86 -5.33 -6.39
CA TYR A 172 -15.51 -6.48 -5.74
C TYR A 172 -16.97 -6.20 -5.41
N PHE A 173 -17.29 -5.00 -4.90
CA PHE A 173 -18.69 -4.62 -4.66
C PHE A 173 -19.53 -4.64 -5.94
N VAL A 174 -18.99 -4.12 -7.04
CA VAL A 174 -19.68 -4.17 -8.35
C VAL A 174 -19.90 -5.61 -8.80
N VAL A 175 -18.91 -6.49 -8.65
CA VAL A 175 -19.05 -7.93 -8.97
C VAL A 175 -20.17 -8.59 -8.16
N LEU A 176 -20.26 -8.32 -6.86
CA LEU A 176 -21.33 -8.85 -6.01
C LEU A 176 -22.71 -8.35 -6.46
N ARG A 177 -22.81 -7.10 -6.89
CA ARG A 177 -24.08 -6.51 -7.34
C ARG A 177 -24.48 -6.96 -8.74
N SER A 178 -23.53 -7.08 -9.66
CA SER A 178 -23.78 -7.48 -11.05
C SER A 178 -23.75 -8.99 -11.27
N LEU A 179 -23.35 -9.77 -10.26
CA LEU A 179 -23.15 -11.23 -10.33
C LEU A 179 -22.33 -11.65 -11.57
N SER A 180 -21.33 -10.85 -11.92
CA SER A 180 -20.50 -11.04 -13.12
C SER A 180 -19.06 -10.68 -12.80
N LEU A 181 -18.11 -11.52 -13.25
CA LEU A 181 -16.66 -11.29 -13.07
C LEU A 181 -16.08 -10.31 -14.09
N LYS A 182 -16.87 -9.87 -15.08
CA LYS A 182 -16.46 -8.93 -16.12
C LYS A 182 -15.82 -7.64 -15.60
N PRO A 183 -16.30 -7.01 -14.50
CA PRO A 183 -15.68 -5.81 -13.93
C PRO A 183 -14.24 -6.00 -13.45
N ILE A 184 -13.82 -7.23 -13.13
CA ILE A 184 -12.44 -7.54 -12.74
C ILE A 184 -11.61 -7.91 -13.96
N SER A 185 -12.12 -8.80 -14.82
CA SER A 185 -11.35 -9.33 -15.95
C SER A 185 -11.12 -8.35 -17.10
N SER A 186 -12.04 -7.38 -17.29
CA SER A 186 -11.93 -6.37 -18.35
C SER A 186 -11.20 -5.09 -17.93
N ASP A 187 -10.96 -4.93 -16.63
CA ASP A 187 -10.29 -3.74 -16.09
C ASP A 187 -8.81 -3.71 -16.52
N TYR A 188 -8.36 -2.57 -17.03
CA TYR A 188 -6.98 -2.39 -17.51
C TYR A 188 -5.99 -2.25 -16.36
N GLU A 189 -6.39 -1.63 -15.24
CA GLU A 189 -5.55 -1.45 -14.05
C GLU A 189 -5.30 -2.79 -13.36
N ILE A 190 -6.35 -3.60 -13.17
CA ILE A 190 -6.21 -4.94 -12.54
C ILE A 190 -5.34 -5.86 -13.39
N ARG A 191 -5.52 -5.86 -14.72
CA ARG A 191 -4.68 -6.66 -15.61
C ARG A 191 -3.21 -6.21 -15.58
N ALA A 192 -2.96 -4.90 -15.58
CA ALA A 192 -1.61 -4.37 -15.45
C ALA A 192 -0.98 -4.77 -14.12
N TYR A 193 -1.72 -4.64 -13.01
CA TYR A 193 -1.30 -5.07 -11.68
C TYR A 193 -0.95 -6.57 -11.62
N LEU A 194 -1.85 -7.45 -12.05
CA LEU A 194 -1.59 -8.89 -12.04
C LEU A 194 -0.41 -9.26 -12.96
N SER A 195 -0.30 -8.62 -14.14
CA SER A 195 0.84 -8.84 -15.04
C SER A 195 2.17 -8.36 -14.43
N LEU A 196 2.15 -7.28 -13.66
CA LEU A 196 3.32 -6.76 -12.98
C LEU A 196 3.77 -7.72 -11.88
N LEU A 197 2.85 -8.21 -11.05
CA LEU A 197 3.17 -9.16 -9.98
C LEU A 197 3.78 -10.45 -10.53
N THR A 198 3.19 -11.03 -11.57
CA THR A 198 3.69 -12.27 -12.17
C THR A 198 5.03 -12.07 -12.85
N THR A 199 5.18 -11.00 -13.66
CA THR A 199 6.43 -10.72 -14.37
C THR A 199 7.56 -10.41 -13.39
N ALA A 200 7.31 -9.59 -12.37
CA ALA A 200 8.31 -9.29 -11.34
C ALA A 200 8.71 -10.54 -10.54
N SER A 201 7.75 -11.42 -10.20
CA SER A 201 8.04 -12.69 -9.52
C SER A 201 8.96 -13.58 -10.36
N ILE A 202 8.71 -13.68 -11.68
CA ILE A 202 9.55 -14.44 -12.60
C ILE A 202 10.95 -13.81 -12.69
N VAL A 203 11.05 -12.48 -12.85
CA VAL A 203 12.34 -11.78 -12.93
C VAL A 203 13.16 -12.00 -11.67
N VAL A 204 12.57 -11.84 -10.48
CA VAL A 204 13.27 -12.08 -9.22
C VAL A 204 13.69 -13.54 -9.08
N THR A 205 12.83 -14.49 -9.45
CA THR A 205 13.16 -15.93 -9.45
C THR A 205 14.37 -16.22 -10.33
N LEU A 206 14.41 -15.65 -11.54
CA LEU A 206 15.54 -15.85 -12.47
C LEU A 206 16.83 -15.28 -11.89
N ILE A 207 16.80 -14.11 -11.26
CA ILE A 207 18.00 -13.51 -10.65
C ILE A 207 18.49 -14.35 -9.47
N LEU A 208 17.60 -14.87 -8.61
CA LEU A 208 17.98 -15.74 -7.50
C LEU A 208 18.68 -17.02 -7.96
N ILE A 209 18.26 -17.57 -9.11
CA ILE A 209 18.85 -18.78 -9.70
C ILE A 209 20.18 -18.46 -10.40
N ILE A 210 20.25 -17.37 -11.15
CA ILE A 210 21.46 -16.99 -11.92
C ILE A 210 22.60 -16.59 -10.98
N GLU A 211 22.29 -15.94 -9.86
CA GLU A 211 23.28 -15.49 -8.87
C GLU A 211 23.54 -16.56 -7.78
N ASP A 212 23.10 -17.81 -7.99
CA ASP A 212 23.29 -18.95 -7.07
C ASP A 212 22.85 -18.69 -5.62
N VAL A 213 21.84 -17.82 -5.41
CA VAL A 213 21.27 -17.55 -4.08
C VAL A 213 20.42 -18.73 -3.62
N GLU A 214 19.63 -19.29 -4.54
CA GLU A 214 18.82 -20.48 -4.31
C GLU A 214 18.86 -21.39 -5.54
N SER A 215 19.30 -22.63 -5.37
CA SER A 215 19.48 -23.58 -6.47
C SER A 215 18.18 -24.27 -6.91
N ASP A 216 17.20 -24.37 -6.00
CA ASP A 216 15.92 -25.01 -6.27
C ASP A 216 14.93 -23.99 -6.84
N TRP A 217 14.52 -24.19 -8.10
CA TRP A 217 13.58 -23.32 -8.79
C TRP A 217 12.23 -23.18 -8.06
N GLY A 218 11.75 -24.25 -7.42
CA GLY A 218 10.50 -24.23 -6.67
C GLY A 218 10.58 -23.33 -5.43
N LYS A 219 11.69 -23.40 -4.70
CA LYS A 219 11.96 -22.54 -3.54
C LYS A 219 12.23 -21.09 -3.95
N ALA A 220 13.04 -20.88 -4.99
CA ALA A 220 13.30 -19.55 -5.53
C ALA A 220 11.98 -18.87 -5.95
N LEU A 221 11.08 -19.58 -6.62
CA LEU A 221 9.76 -19.06 -7.00
C LEU A 221 8.88 -18.75 -5.80
N ARG A 222 8.85 -19.61 -4.78
CA ARG A 222 8.13 -19.38 -3.51
C ARG A 222 8.61 -18.09 -2.84
N LEU A 223 9.93 -17.96 -2.64
CA LEU A 223 10.53 -16.79 -1.99
C LEU A 223 10.33 -15.52 -2.81
N ALA A 224 10.57 -15.57 -4.12
CA ALA A 224 10.40 -14.44 -5.02
C ALA A 224 8.95 -13.94 -5.06
N SER A 225 8.00 -14.85 -5.27
CA SER A 225 6.58 -14.49 -5.37
C SER A 225 6.03 -13.93 -4.05
N PHE A 226 6.43 -14.48 -2.90
CA PHE A 226 6.00 -13.97 -1.60
C PHE A 226 6.46 -12.52 -1.38
N HIS A 227 7.76 -12.24 -1.59
CA HIS A 227 8.32 -10.91 -1.37
C HIS A 227 7.84 -9.90 -2.43
N VAL A 228 7.72 -10.31 -3.70
CA VAL A 228 7.17 -9.45 -4.75
C VAL A 228 5.74 -9.08 -4.43
N VAL A 229 4.86 -10.04 -4.10
CA VAL A 229 3.48 -9.73 -3.74
C VAL A 229 3.46 -8.83 -2.52
N SER A 230 4.19 -9.18 -1.45
CA SER A 230 4.12 -8.42 -0.20
C SER A 230 4.58 -6.96 -0.33
N LEU A 231 5.67 -6.70 -1.03
CA LEU A 231 6.21 -5.35 -1.18
C LEU A 231 5.43 -4.55 -2.23
N ALA A 232 5.05 -5.17 -3.35
CA ALA A 232 4.26 -4.51 -4.39
C ALA A 232 2.85 -4.12 -3.90
N THR A 233 2.23 -4.93 -3.04
CA THR A 233 0.95 -4.59 -2.40
C THR A 233 1.09 -3.69 -1.18
N THR A 234 2.30 -3.18 -0.93
CA THR A 234 2.63 -2.33 0.23
C THR A 234 2.33 -2.96 1.58
N THR A 235 2.34 -4.30 1.67
CA THR A 235 2.12 -4.99 2.94
C THR A 235 3.40 -5.06 3.75
N GLY A 236 4.53 -5.43 3.15
CA GLY A 236 5.83 -5.38 3.85
C GLY A 236 6.14 -6.56 4.78
N TYR A 237 5.53 -7.73 4.58
CA TYR A 237 5.98 -8.97 5.21
C TYR A 237 7.30 -9.47 4.61
N ALA A 238 8.04 -10.20 5.41
CA ALA A 238 9.24 -10.92 4.99
C ALA A 238 9.17 -12.37 5.47
N SER A 239 9.53 -13.31 4.58
CA SER A 239 9.76 -14.71 4.96
C SER A 239 11.24 -15.05 5.05
N THR A 240 12.10 -14.22 4.45
CA THR A 240 13.57 -14.27 4.56
C THR A 240 14.14 -12.87 4.53
N ASP A 241 15.39 -12.71 4.97
CA ASP A 241 16.09 -11.44 4.83
C ASP A 241 16.55 -11.23 3.38
N TYR A 242 15.69 -10.58 2.59
CA TYR A 242 16.00 -10.24 1.20
C TYR A 242 17.06 -9.13 1.08
N ALA A 243 17.45 -8.44 2.16
CA ALA A 243 18.54 -7.46 2.07
C ALA A 243 19.90 -8.12 1.76
N LEU A 244 20.01 -9.44 2.01
CA LEU A 244 21.18 -10.25 1.67
C LEU A 244 21.21 -10.72 0.21
N TRP A 245 20.11 -10.54 -0.53
CA TRP A 245 20.04 -10.88 -1.95
C TRP A 245 20.79 -9.85 -2.82
N PRO A 246 21.07 -10.17 -4.10
CA PRO A 246 21.64 -9.21 -5.04
C PRO A 246 20.96 -7.85 -4.96
N SER A 247 21.75 -6.77 -4.85
CA SER A 247 21.28 -5.41 -4.51
C SER A 247 20.17 -4.86 -5.42
N PHE A 248 20.09 -5.38 -6.64
CA PHE A 248 19.00 -5.08 -7.57
C PHE A 248 17.63 -5.51 -7.03
N ILE A 249 17.52 -6.66 -6.35
CA ILE A 249 16.22 -7.20 -5.90
C ILE A 249 15.61 -6.31 -4.82
N PRO A 250 16.28 -5.96 -3.70
CA PRO A 250 15.69 -5.09 -2.69
C PRO A 250 15.30 -3.71 -3.24
N ALA A 251 16.12 -3.15 -4.14
CA ALA A 251 15.80 -1.90 -4.81
C ALA A 251 14.55 -2.02 -5.71
N LEU A 252 14.44 -3.10 -6.49
CA LEU A 252 13.27 -3.37 -7.32
C LEU A 252 12.01 -3.54 -6.45
N LEU A 253 12.07 -4.31 -5.38
CA LEU A 253 10.95 -4.54 -4.47
C LEU A 253 10.44 -3.23 -3.85
N LEU A 254 11.35 -2.36 -3.41
CA LEU A 254 11.02 -1.04 -2.88
C LEU A 254 10.34 -0.15 -3.95
N VAL A 255 10.85 -0.18 -5.19
CA VAL A 255 10.25 0.55 -6.32
C VAL A 255 8.85 0.02 -6.66
N LEU A 256 8.64 -1.29 -6.65
CA LEU A 256 7.32 -1.89 -6.88
C LEU A 256 6.30 -1.40 -5.84
N GLY A 257 6.69 -1.35 -4.56
CA GLY A 257 5.86 -0.82 -3.49
C GLY A 257 5.48 0.66 -3.64
N CYS A 258 6.20 1.43 -4.45
CA CYS A 258 5.85 2.83 -4.69
C CYS A 258 4.58 3.00 -5.54
N PHE A 259 4.21 2.02 -6.38
CA PHE A 259 3.15 2.25 -7.36
C PHE A 259 2.26 1.06 -7.69
N ALA A 260 2.60 -0.18 -7.33
CA ALA A 260 1.90 -1.33 -7.89
C ALA A 260 0.43 -1.45 -7.45
N SER A 261 0.07 -0.98 -6.25
CA SER A 261 -1.30 -1.08 -5.74
C SER A 261 -2.34 -0.33 -6.61
N CYS A 262 -3.55 -0.90 -6.72
CA CYS A 262 -4.62 -0.29 -7.52
C CYS A 262 -5.29 0.88 -6.77
N ALA A 263 -5.90 1.81 -7.50
CA ALA A 263 -6.69 2.87 -6.90
C ALA A 263 -7.94 2.33 -6.19
N GLY A 264 -8.18 2.79 -4.95
CA GLY A 264 -9.28 2.30 -4.11
C GLY A 264 -9.05 0.93 -3.46
N SER A 265 -7.82 0.43 -3.48
CA SER A 265 -7.33 -0.65 -2.61
C SER A 265 -6.93 -0.11 -1.23
N THR A 266 -6.61 -0.98 -0.27
CA THR A 266 -6.06 -0.58 1.04
C THR A 266 -4.58 -0.20 1.02
N GLY A 267 -3.89 -0.47 -0.08
CA GLY A 267 -2.45 -0.19 -0.21
C GLY A 267 -2.13 1.30 -0.24
N GLY A 268 -0.85 1.64 -0.23
CA GLY A 268 -0.35 3.01 -0.28
C GLY A 268 0.23 3.43 -1.64
N GLY A 269 1.01 4.51 -1.62
CA GLY A 269 1.85 4.96 -2.73
C GLY A 269 1.15 5.69 -3.87
N ILE A 270 1.87 5.83 -4.99
CA ILE A 270 1.50 6.61 -6.18
C ILE A 270 0.24 6.05 -6.86
N LYS A 271 0.00 4.74 -6.76
CA LYS A 271 -1.04 3.95 -7.44
C LYS A 271 -0.75 3.64 -8.91
N MET A 272 -1.16 2.43 -9.31
CA MET A 272 -0.95 1.88 -10.64
C MET A 272 -1.54 2.79 -11.71
N ILE A 273 -2.76 3.30 -11.47
CA ILE A 273 -3.43 4.19 -12.41
C ILE A 273 -2.58 5.41 -12.77
N ARG A 274 -1.91 6.06 -11.81
CA ARG A 274 -1.12 7.27 -12.07
C ARG A 274 0.08 6.93 -12.96
N VAL A 275 0.74 5.80 -12.71
CA VAL A 275 1.85 5.33 -13.55
C VAL A 275 1.40 5.01 -14.98
N LEU A 276 0.27 4.32 -15.15
CA LEU A 276 -0.30 4.05 -16.48
C LEU A 276 -0.60 5.36 -17.25
N LEU A 277 -1.13 6.38 -16.56
CA LEU A 277 -1.37 7.69 -17.16
C LEU A 277 -0.09 8.41 -17.55
N LEU A 278 0.94 8.36 -16.71
CA LEU A 278 2.24 8.96 -17.00
C LEU A 278 2.91 8.31 -18.20
N ILE A 279 2.90 6.97 -18.30
CA ILE A 279 3.45 6.24 -19.46
C ILE A 279 2.72 6.64 -20.74
N LYS A 280 1.38 6.70 -20.70
CA LYS A 280 0.58 7.12 -21.88
C LYS A 280 0.83 8.58 -22.26
N GLN A 281 0.97 9.47 -21.28
CA GLN A 281 1.27 10.87 -21.51
C GLN A 281 2.69 11.06 -22.07
N ALA A 282 3.69 10.35 -21.54
CA ALA A 282 5.05 10.37 -22.07
C ALA A 282 5.09 9.88 -23.53
N ARG A 283 4.40 8.77 -23.83
CA ARG A 283 4.27 8.27 -25.22
C ARG A 283 3.60 9.30 -26.13
N ARG A 284 2.56 9.99 -25.65
CA ARG A 284 1.90 11.05 -26.42
C ARG A 284 2.84 12.21 -26.74
N GLU A 285 3.64 12.66 -25.77
CA GLU A 285 4.59 13.75 -26.00
C GLU A 285 5.70 13.34 -26.98
N LEU A 286 6.22 12.11 -26.88
CA LEU A 286 7.15 11.57 -27.88
C LEU A 286 6.56 11.58 -29.30
N VAL A 287 5.30 11.17 -29.45
CA VAL A 287 4.60 11.18 -30.74
C VAL A 287 4.37 12.61 -31.25
N ARG A 288 4.09 13.58 -30.36
CA ARG A 288 3.91 14.99 -30.73
C ARG A 288 5.20 15.67 -31.17
N ILE A 289 6.35 15.28 -30.59
CA ILE A 289 7.66 15.77 -31.03
C ILE A 289 7.91 15.37 -32.49
N ILE A 290 7.56 14.13 -32.87
CA ILE A 290 7.71 13.63 -34.24
C ILE A 290 6.63 14.20 -35.17
N HIS A 291 5.39 14.34 -34.67
CA HIS A 291 4.24 14.79 -35.45
C HIS A 291 3.52 15.96 -34.75
N PRO A 292 3.98 17.22 -34.90
CA PRO A 292 3.47 18.37 -34.15
C PRO A 292 1.98 18.68 -34.33
N ARG A 293 1.38 18.25 -35.45
CA ARG A 293 -0.04 18.47 -35.77
C ARG A 293 -0.96 17.31 -35.36
N VAL A 294 -0.42 16.27 -34.72
CA VAL A 294 -1.21 15.08 -34.36
C VAL A 294 -2.15 15.34 -33.17
N VAL A 295 -3.41 15.00 -33.34
CA VAL A 295 -4.39 14.95 -32.25
C VAL A 295 -4.39 13.54 -31.68
N ASN A 296 -3.58 13.33 -30.64
CA ASN A 296 -3.46 12.04 -29.95
C ASN A 296 -3.97 12.17 -28.50
N PRO A 297 -5.27 11.97 -28.23
CA PRO A 297 -5.80 12.07 -26.87
C PRO A 297 -5.36 10.86 -26.02
N VAL A 298 -5.07 11.08 -24.74
CA VAL A 298 -4.79 9.98 -23.80
C VAL A 298 -6.10 9.30 -23.44
N THR A 299 -6.17 7.99 -23.65
CA THR A 299 -7.35 7.18 -23.33
C THR A 299 -7.08 6.19 -22.20
N LEU A 300 -8.10 5.89 -21.40
CA LEU A 300 -8.11 4.78 -20.47
C LEU A 300 -9.33 3.91 -20.77
N GLY A 301 -9.08 2.67 -21.21
CA GLY A 301 -10.12 1.87 -21.86
C GLY A 301 -10.66 2.56 -23.10
N GLN A 302 -11.98 2.74 -23.17
CA GLN A 302 -12.66 3.36 -24.31
C GLN A 302 -12.86 4.88 -24.16
N GLN A 303 -12.49 5.47 -23.02
CA GLN A 303 -12.74 6.89 -22.74
C GLN A 303 -11.50 7.76 -22.89
N THR A 304 -11.66 8.96 -23.43
CA THR A 304 -10.64 10.00 -23.49
C THR A 304 -10.57 10.75 -22.17
N LEU A 305 -9.36 10.97 -21.66
CA LEU A 305 -9.16 11.67 -20.41
C LEU A 305 -9.02 13.18 -20.63
N PRO A 306 -9.68 14.00 -19.80
CA PRO A 306 -9.56 15.44 -19.90
C PRO A 306 -8.17 15.90 -19.43
N ALA A 307 -7.66 16.98 -20.04
CA ALA A 307 -6.28 17.43 -19.83
C ALA A 307 -5.98 17.83 -18.37
N ASN A 308 -6.98 18.33 -17.65
CA ASN A 308 -6.87 18.70 -16.23
C ASN A 308 -6.47 17.51 -15.34
N VAL A 309 -6.95 16.29 -15.63
CA VAL A 309 -6.59 15.07 -14.90
C VAL A 309 -5.10 14.79 -15.07
N LEU A 310 -4.57 14.94 -16.28
CA LEU A 310 -3.14 14.72 -16.54
C LEU A 310 -2.27 15.76 -15.84
N THR A 311 -2.67 17.03 -15.86
CA THR A 311 -1.96 18.09 -15.12
C THR A 311 -1.97 17.83 -13.61
N ALA A 312 -3.10 17.35 -13.05
CA ALA A 312 -3.18 16.98 -11.64
C ALA A 312 -2.23 15.81 -11.29
N VAL A 313 -2.13 14.80 -12.16
CA VAL A 313 -1.20 13.67 -11.97
C VAL A 313 0.26 14.15 -12.02
N LEU A 314 0.62 15.04 -12.94
CA LEU A 314 1.97 15.62 -13.00
C LEU A 314 2.29 16.46 -11.75
N GLY A 315 1.34 17.28 -11.29
CA GLY A 315 1.49 18.05 -10.05
C GLY A 315 1.69 17.15 -8.82
N PHE A 316 0.94 16.04 -8.74
CA PHE A 316 1.12 15.02 -7.71
C PHE A 316 2.54 14.43 -7.74
N MET A 317 3.06 14.04 -8.92
CA MET A 317 4.40 13.46 -9.05
C MET A 317 5.51 14.44 -8.65
N LEU A 318 5.37 15.72 -9.00
CA LEU A 318 6.33 16.75 -8.63
C LEU A 318 6.37 16.91 -7.11
N ILE A 319 5.20 17.02 -6.48
CA ILE A 319 5.08 17.15 -5.03
C ILE A 319 5.58 15.91 -4.30
N TYR A 320 5.26 14.72 -4.79
CA TYR A 320 5.78 13.45 -4.28
C TYR A 320 7.32 13.43 -4.31
N GLY A 321 7.92 13.79 -5.45
CA GLY A 321 9.38 13.82 -5.61
C GLY A 321 10.06 14.82 -4.68
N VAL A 322 9.54 16.04 -4.61
CA VAL A 322 10.05 17.09 -3.71
C VAL A 322 9.90 16.68 -2.24
N SER A 323 8.78 16.09 -1.86
CA SER A 323 8.54 15.67 -0.47
C SER A 323 9.47 14.52 -0.07
N THR A 324 9.64 13.53 -0.94
CA THR A 324 10.59 12.42 -0.74
C THR A 324 12.01 12.96 -0.54
N LEU A 325 12.47 13.82 -1.45
CA LEU A 325 13.81 14.42 -1.36
C LEU A 325 13.99 15.25 -0.08
N ALA A 326 13.05 16.16 0.20
CA ALA A 326 13.14 17.03 1.38
C ALA A 326 13.20 16.24 2.69
N LEU A 327 12.32 15.23 2.84
CA LEU A 327 12.32 14.37 4.03
C LEU A 327 13.61 13.55 4.14
N SER A 328 14.13 13.03 3.02
CA SER A 328 15.40 12.29 3.02
C SER A 328 16.57 13.20 3.43
N PHE A 329 16.63 14.44 2.94
CA PHE A 329 17.65 15.41 3.37
C PHE A 329 17.55 15.74 4.87
N VAL A 330 16.34 15.87 5.41
CA VAL A 330 16.15 16.07 6.86
C VAL A 330 16.73 14.90 7.65
N LEU A 331 16.51 13.65 7.24
CA LEU A 331 17.10 12.49 7.91
C LEU A 331 18.62 12.43 7.76
N LEU A 332 19.16 12.76 6.58
CA LEU A 332 20.61 12.85 6.38
C LEU A 332 21.27 13.88 7.30
N LEU A 333 20.62 15.03 7.54
CA LEU A 333 21.12 16.05 8.49
C LEU A 333 21.21 15.54 9.94
N THR A 334 20.49 14.47 10.29
CA THR A 334 20.59 13.83 11.61
C THR A 334 21.75 12.85 11.74
N GLY A 335 22.52 12.64 10.66
CA GLY A 335 23.66 11.71 10.62
C GLY A 335 23.31 10.28 10.18
N MET A 336 22.07 10.03 9.71
CA MET A 336 21.67 8.75 9.13
C MET A 336 22.40 8.52 7.80
N ASP A 337 22.78 7.27 7.50
CA ASP A 337 23.41 6.94 6.23
C ASP A 337 22.44 7.09 5.04
N TYR A 338 22.99 7.23 3.84
CA TYR A 338 22.22 7.51 2.63
C TYR A 338 21.21 6.41 2.29
N VAL A 339 21.60 5.14 2.42
CA VAL A 339 20.73 4.02 2.03
C VAL A 339 19.56 3.92 2.99
N THR A 340 19.82 3.99 4.30
CA THR A 340 18.77 3.95 5.33
C THR A 340 17.86 5.19 5.24
N ALA A 341 18.41 6.40 5.07
CA ALA A 341 17.61 7.63 5.01
C ALA A 341 16.66 7.68 3.81
N VAL A 342 17.15 7.36 2.62
CA VAL A 342 16.32 7.39 1.41
C VAL A 342 15.29 6.27 1.45
N SER A 343 15.72 5.04 1.79
CA SER A 343 14.79 3.90 1.83
C SER A 343 13.75 4.02 2.93
N ALA A 344 14.08 4.55 4.11
CA ALA A 344 13.13 4.78 5.20
C ALA A 344 12.03 5.76 4.78
N VAL A 345 12.38 6.86 4.09
CA VAL A 345 11.40 7.82 3.59
C VAL A 345 10.54 7.20 2.50
N VAL A 346 11.14 6.48 1.55
CA VAL A 346 10.37 5.81 0.49
C VAL A 346 9.42 4.77 1.09
N ALA A 347 9.87 3.97 2.04
CA ALA A 347 9.06 2.96 2.71
C ALA A 347 7.90 3.58 3.50
N THR A 348 8.16 4.66 4.24
CA THR A 348 7.14 5.30 5.08
C THR A 348 6.18 6.17 4.28
N LEU A 349 6.66 6.95 3.31
CA LEU A 349 5.82 7.78 2.44
C LEU A 349 4.88 6.96 1.56
N ASN A 350 5.28 5.75 1.17
CA ASN A 350 4.42 4.85 0.40
C ASN A 350 3.64 3.86 1.27
N ASN A 351 3.77 3.95 2.60
CA ASN A 351 3.15 3.03 3.55
C ASN A 351 3.48 1.55 3.26
N ILE A 352 4.73 1.24 2.94
CA ILE A 352 5.23 -0.11 2.62
C ILE A 352 5.62 -0.88 3.89
N GLY A 353 6.30 -0.20 4.82
CA GLY A 353 6.81 -0.79 6.07
C GLY A 353 8.34 -0.87 6.09
N PRO A 354 8.94 -1.98 5.65
CA PRO A 354 10.39 -2.15 5.64
C PRO A 354 11.07 -1.25 4.60
N GLY A 355 12.19 -0.64 4.99
CA GLY A 355 13.12 0.05 4.09
C GLY A 355 14.30 -0.85 3.74
N LEU A 356 15.49 -0.28 3.67
CA LEU A 356 16.76 -0.97 3.46
C LEU A 356 17.77 -0.51 4.53
N GLY A 357 18.90 -1.21 4.63
CA GLY A 357 19.90 -0.92 5.66
C GLY A 357 19.38 -1.28 7.05
N GLU A 358 19.55 -0.38 8.02
CA GLU A 358 19.17 -0.62 9.42
C GLU A 358 17.66 -0.82 9.61
N VAL A 359 16.84 -0.26 8.70
CA VAL A 359 15.38 -0.40 8.70
C VAL A 359 14.89 -1.46 7.71
N GLY A 360 15.77 -2.37 7.32
CA GLY A 360 15.49 -3.49 6.41
C GLY A 360 14.53 -4.54 6.98
N PRO A 361 14.27 -5.64 6.23
CA PRO A 361 13.30 -6.66 6.62
C PRO A 361 13.68 -7.47 7.87
N ALA A 362 14.97 -7.62 8.16
CA ALA A 362 15.45 -8.23 9.41
C ALA A 362 15.69 -7.18 10.53
N GLY A 363 15.58 -5.90 10.22
CA GLY A 363 15.75 -4.79 11.14
C GLY A 363 14.43 -4.20 11.61
N ASN A 364 14.51 -3.08 12.32
CA ASN A 364 13.33 -2.30 12.72
C ASN A 364 13.73 -0.84 12.98
N PHE A 365 12.74 0.01 13.21
CA PHE A 365 12.95 1.45 13.42
C PHE A 365 13.29 1.78 14.89
N GLY A 366 13.48 0.78 15.74
CA GLY A 366 13.67 0.94 17.18
C GLY A 366 15.01 1.56 17.58
N GLN A 367 16.01 1.51 16.70
CA GLN A 367 17.33 2.14 16.92
C GLN A 367 17.34 3.63 16.55
N LEU A 368 16.30 4.11 15.88
CA LEU A 368 16.22 5.50 15.45
C LEU A 368 15.96 6.46 16.61
N ASN A 369 16.50 7.67 16.50
CA ASN A 369 16.28 8.72 17.48
C ASN A 369 14.84 9.30 17.38
N GLY A 370 14.42 10.04 18.40
CA GLY A 370 13.06 10.60 18.44
C GLY A 370 12.72 11.51 17.26
N LEU A 371 13.67 12.33 16.79
CA LEU A 371 13.46 13.23 15.66
C LEU A 371 13.22 12.45 14.36
N GLN A 372 14.05 11.43 14.09
CA GLN A 372 13.92 10.55 12.92
C GLN A 372 12.55 9.84 12.92
N LEU A 373 12.12 9.32 14.07
CA LEU A 373 10.79 8.70 14.23
C LEU A 373 9.66 9.70 13.96
N HIS A 374 9.76 10.95 14.41
CA HIS A 374 8.74 11.96 14.15
C HIS A 374 8.68 12.36 12.66
N VAL A 375 9.83 12.53 12.01
CA VAL A 375 9.90 12.82 10.55
C VAL A 375 9.27 11.69 9.75
N LEU A 376 9.60 10.44 10.06
CA LEU A 376 9.04 9.27 9.41
C LEU A 376 7.54 9.08 9.72
N SER A 377 7.11 9.39 10.94
CA SER A 377 5.68 9.43 11.30
C SER A 377 4.90 10.42 10.45
N PHE A 378 5.48 11.60 10.22
CA PHE A 378 4.89 12.60 9.35
C PHE A 378 4.86 12.14 7.88
N ALA A 379 5.92 11.48 7.39
CA ALA A 379 5.95 10.88 6.06
C ALA A 379 4.82 9.86 5.85
N MET A 380 4.58 8.97 6.82
CA MET A 380 3.47 8.00 6.77
C MET A 380 2.10 8.66 6.63
N LEU A 381 1.88 9.75 7.37
CA LEU A 381 0.62 10.52 7.30
C LEU A 381 0.46 11.23 5.95
N LEU A 382 1.53 11.84 5.44
CA LEU A 382 1.55 12.48 4.12
C LEU A 382 1.21 11.49 3.00
N GLY A 383 1.77 10.28 3.06
CA GLY A 383 1.47 9.19 2.14
C GLY A 383 0.00 8.79 2.18
N ARG A 384 -0.48 8.49 3.39
CA ARG A 384 -1.83 7.94 3.61
C ARG A 384 -2.95 8.92 3.25
N LEU A 385 -2.74 10.21 3.50
CA LEU A 385 -3.73 11.27 3.27
C LEU A 385 -3.66 11.88 1.85
N GLU A 386 -2.94 11.25 0.92
CA GLU A 386 -2.80 11.73 -0.46
C GLU A 386 -2.21 13.15 -0.50
N LEU A 387 -0.95 13.31 -0.08
CA LEU A 387 -0.02 14.46 -0.22
C LEU A 387 -0.65 15.86 -0.40
N LEU A 388 -1.27 16.10 -1.55
CA LEU A 388 -2.02 17.32 -1.87
C LEU A 388 -3.02 17.72 -0.79
N SER A 389 -3.79 16.78 -0.25
CA SER A 389 -4.83 17.08 0.76
C SER A 389 -4.24 17.71 2.02
N VAL A 390 -3.04 17.27 2.42
CA VAL A 390 -2.34 17.78 3.60
C VAL A 390 -1.60 19.08 3.27
N LEU A 391 -0.91 19.13 2.13
CA LEU A 391 -0.10 20.30 1.75
C LEU A 391 -0.94 21.54 1.46
N VAL A 392 -2.17 21.37 0.97
CA VAL A 392 -3.11 22.49 0.79
C VAL A 392 -3.43 23.20 2.11
N LEU A 393 -3.44 22.50 3.25
CA LEU A 393 -3.66 23.12 4.58
C LEU A 393 -2.55 24.12 4.95
N PHE A 394 -1.36 23.99 4.38
CA PHE A 394 -0.26 24.92 4.58
C PHE A 394 -0.30 26.12 3.62
N THR A 395 -1.26 26.16 2.68
CA THR A 395 -1.43 27.30 1.77
C THR A 395 -2.37 28.34 2.37
N ALA A 396 -1.97 29.62 2.35
CA ALA A 396 -2.78 30.71 2.90
C ALA A 396 -4.15 30.84 2.21
N ALA A 397 -4.27 30.43 0.95
CA ALA A 397 -5.52 30.44 0.19
C ALA A 397 -6.60 29.51 0.77
N PHE A 398 -6.22 28.42 1.45
CA PHE A 398 -7.17 27.52 2.09
C PHE A 398 -7.93 28.20 3.24
N TRP A 399 -7.25 29.05 4.01
CA TRP A 399 -7.78 29.69 5.22
C TRP A 399 -8.48 31.04 4.99
N ARG A 400 -8.36 31.61 3.79
CA ARG A 400 -8.89 32.95 3.45
C ARG A 400 -10.28 32.91 2.81
N ARG A 401 -11.09 31.89 3.09
CA ARG A 401 -12.47 31.77 2.59
C ARG A 401 -13.51 31.98 3.66
#